data_AF-A0A1G2BB66-F1
#
_entry.id   AF-A0A1G2BB66-F1
#
_cell.length_a   1.000
_cell.length_b   1.000
_cell.length_c   1.000
_cell.angle_alpha   90.00
_cell.angle_beta   90.00
_cell.angle_gamma   90.00
#
_symmetry.space_group_name_H-M   'P 1'
#
loop_
_entity.id
_entity.type
_entity.pdbx_description
1 polymer ?
#
loop_
_entity_poly.entity_id
_entity_poly.type
_entity_poly.pdbx_seq_one_letter_code
_entity_poly.pdbx_strand_id
1 'polypeptide(L)'
;MNKFPNNSGFTIIEVLVSVFVMSIIYVVATNFVINGLNIEKYVSQQNEAIVQSRKALVQMSGELREMVAADNGAYPIELAGDQEIIFYSDVDNDSNTERVRYFLDNTNLKRGITKPSGDPLTYNTNNEIITIFSEYIQNDNSPVFLYYNANYPQDTVGNPLSYPINKTAVRLIKISVLTNVDPSHLPDTRELHTAIELRNLKENF
;
A
#
# COMPACT_ATOMS: atom_id res chain seq x y z
N MET A 1 0.10 -77.98 26.58
CA MET A 1 -0.70 -77.14 27.50
C MET A 1 -0.84 -75.76 26.87
N ASN A 2 -1.97 -75.49 26.22
CA ASN A 2 -2.23 -74.18 25.61
C ASN A 2 -2.80 -73.24 26.67
N LYS A 3 -2.11 -72.14 26.97
CA LYS A 3 -2.66 -71.04 27.77
C LYS A 3 -3.62 -70.25 26.88
N PHE A 4 -4.90 -70.25 27.21
CA PHE A 4 -5.86 -69.33 26.58
C PHE A 4 -5.53 -67.89 27.01
N PRO A 5 -5.47 -66.93 26.08
CA PRO A 5 -5.26 -65.53 26.43
C PRO A 5 -6.47 -65.00 27.21
N ASN A 6 -6.19 -64.27 28.29
CA ASN A 6 -7.21 -63.71 29.16
C ASN A 6 -7.75 -62.43 28.51
N ASN A 7 -8.97 -62.49 27.95
CA ASN A 7 -9.62 -61.32 27.36
C ASN A 7 -10.36 -60.53 28.45
N SER A 8 -9.65 -59.68 29.19
CA SER A 8 -10.26 -58.72 30.10
C SER A 8 -10.89 -57.56 29.30
N GLY A 9 -12.21 -57.38 29.43
CA GLY A 9 -12.95 -56.26 28.83
C GLY A 9 -12.80 -54.95 29.61
N PHE A 10 -13.20 -53.84 29.00
CA PHE A 10 -13.16 -52.50 29.61
C PHE A 10 -14.21 -52.33 30.70
N THR A 11 -13.86 -51.59 31.74
CA THR A 11 -14.82 -51.19 32.78
C THR A 11 -15.62 -49.96 32.34
N ILE A 12 -16.86 -49.81 32.83
CA ILE A 12 -17.71 -48.64 32.50
C ILE A 12 -17.04 -47.34 32.91
N ILE A 13 -16.35 -47.33 34.06
CA ILE A 13 -15.65 -46.14 34.55
C ILE A 13 -14.47 -45.76 33.64
N GLU A 14 -13.74 -46.73 33.11
CA GLU A 14 -12.64 -46.49 32.17
C GLU A 14 -13.14 -45.91 30.84
N VAL A 15 -14.28 -46.38 30.34
CA VAL A 15 -14.93 -45.80 29.16
C VAL A 15 -15.35 -44.36 29.42
N LEU A 16 -15.95 -44.06 30.58
CA LEU A 16 -16.37 -42.69 30.94
C LEU A 16 -15.18 -41.73 31.03
N VAL A 17 -14.11 -42.14 31.71
CA VAL A 17 -12.89 -41.32 31.83
C VAL A 17 -12.24 -41.13 30.46
N SER A 18 -12.21 -42.18 29.63
CA SER A 18 -11.64 -42.10 28.28
C SER A 18 -12.42 -41.12 27.38
N VAL A 19 -13.75 -41.17 27.41
CA VAL A 19 -14.61 -40.23 26.66
C VAL A 19 -14.42 -38.81 27.16
N PHE A 20 -14.34 -38.61 28.48
CA PHE A 20 -14.08 -37.30 29.07
C PHE A 20 -12.74 -36.71 28.60
N VAL A 21 -11.64 -37.48 28.71
CA VAL A 21 -10.32 -37.04 28.26
C VAL A 21 -10.29 -36.79 26.75
N MET A 22 -10.89 -37.69 25.95
CA MET A 22 -10.97 -37.53 24.50
C MET A 22 -11.74 -36.27 24.11
N SER A 23 -12.82 -35.93 24.83
CA SER A 23 -13.60 -34.72 24.57
C SER A 23 -12.77 -33.45 24.78
N ILE A 24 -11.93 -33.41 25.82
CA ILE A 24 -11.04 -32.27 26.10
C ILE A 24 -9.98 -32.15 25.00
N ILE A 25 -9.35 -33.26 24.63
CA ILE A 25 -8.35 -33.30 23.56
C ILE A 25 -8.96 -32.83 22.24
N TYR A 26 -10.18 -33.29 21.93
CA TYR A 26 -10.89 -32.89 20.72
C TYR A 26 -11.13 -31.37 20.69
N VAL A 27 -11.64 -30.77 21.78
CA VAL A 27 -11.85 -29.32 21.85
C VAL A 27 -10.54 -28.56 21.68
N VAL A 28 -9.46 -28.99 22.33
CA VAL A 28 -8.14 -28.34 22.19
C VAL A 28 -7.62 -28.46 20.76
N ALA A 29 -7.73 -29.64 20.15
CA ALA A 29 -7.29 -29.88 18.77
C ALA A 29 -8.07 -29.04 17.76
N THR A 30 -9.40 -28.95 17.90
CA THR A 30 -10.23 -28.13 17.02
C THR A 30 -9.88 -26.66 17.13
N ASN A 31 -9.70 -26.13 18.35
CA ASN A 31 -9.28 -24.74 18.54
C ASN A 31 -7.90 -24.47 17.93
N PHE A 32 -6.95 -25.39 18.08
CA PHE A 32 -5.63 -25.27 17.49
C PHE A 32 -5.71 -25.20 15.94
N VAL A 33 -6.51 -26.05 15.32
CA VAL A 33 -6.70 -26.04 13.85
C VAL A 33 -7.35 -24.74 13.37
N ILE A 34 -8.43 -24.31 14.03
CA ILE A 34 -9.12 -23.06 13.65
C ILE A 34 -8.19 -21.86 13.79
N ASN A 35 -7.45 -21.76 14.89
CA ASN A 35 -6.49 -20.68 15.10
C ASN A 35 -5.37 -20.70 14.06
N GLY A 36 -4.86 -21.88 13.70
CA GLY A 36 -3.86 -22.05 12.66
C GLY A 36 -4.34 -21.50 11.31
N LEU A 37 -5.56 -21.85 10.89
CA LEU A 37 -6.15 -21.37 9.63
C LEU A 37 -6.38 -19.86 9.62
N ASN A 38 -6.81 -19.28 10.75
CA ASN A 38 -7.01 -17.84 10.88
C ASN A 38 -5.69 -17.07 10.78
N ILE A 39 -4.63 -17.57 11.42
CA ILE A 39 -3.27 -16.99 11.34
C ILE A 39 -2.75 -17.08 9.90
N GLU A 40 -2.89 -18.23 9.25
CA GLU A 40 -2.45 -18.41 7.87
C GLU A 40 -3.14 -17.44 6.91
N LYS A 41 -4.48 -17.33 7.02
CA LYS A 41 -5.26 -16.39 6.22
C LYS A 41 -4.78 -14.95 6.42
N TYR A 42 -4.63 -14.53 7.68
CA TYR A 42 -4.15 -13.19 8.01
C TYR A 42 -2.75 -12.92 7.43
N VAL A 43 -1.80 -13.85 7.63
CA VAL A 43 -0.43 -13.72 7.13
C VAL A 43 -0.40 -13.67 5.59
N SER A 44 -1.23 -14.47 4.90
CA SER A 44 -1.35 -14.43 3.44
C SER A 44 -1.84 -13.07 2.97
N GLN A 45 -2.95 -12.57 3.52
CA GLN A 45 -3.52 -11.28 3.15
C GLN A 45 -2.54 -10.13 3.43
N GLN A 46 -1.86 -10.16 4.58
CA GLN A 46 -0.86 -9.14 4.92
C GLN A 46 0.32 -9.15 3.94
N ASN A 47 0.80 -10.33 3.53
CA ASN A 47 1.88 -10.44 2.54
C ASN A 47 1.45 -9.95 1.17
N GLU A 48 0.23 -10.28 0.73
CA GLU A 48 -0.36 -9.80 -0.52
C GLU A 48 -0.45 -8.27 -0.53
N ALA A 49 -0.97 -7.66 0.55
CA ALA A 49 -1.05 -6.22 0.69
C ALA A 49 0.34 -5.55 0.61
N ILE A 50 1.34 -6.08 1.33
CA ILE A 50 2.72 -5.55 1.28
C ILE A 50 3.29 -5.64 -0.13
N VAL A 51 3.09 -6.75 -0.83
CA VAL A 51 3.59 -6.94 -2.21
C VAL A 51 2.90 -5.98 -3.17
N GLN A 52 1.59 -5.78 -3.04
CA GLN A 52 0.84 -4.79 -3.82
C GLN A 52 1.33 -3.36 -3.54
N SER A 53 1.48 -2.97 -2.27
CA SER A 53 2.01 -1.65 -1.90
C SER A 53 3.41 -1.42 -2.46
N ARG A 54 4.30 -2.42 -2.42
CA ARG A 54 5.65 -2.31 -3.03
C ARG A 54 5.59 -2.11 -4.54
N LYS A 55 4.76 -2.89 -5.24
CA LYS A 55 4.56 -2.73 -6.69
C LYS A 55 4.03 -1.34 -7.04
N ALA A 56 3.05 -0.86 -6.27
CA ALA A 56 2.49 0.47 -6.40
C ALA A 56 3.57 1.56 -6.22
N LEU A 57 4.41 1.46 -5.19
CA LEU A 57 5.52 2.41 -4.97
C LEU A 57 6.54 2.41 -6.11
N VAL A 58 6.91 1.23 -6.64
CA VAL A 58 7.88 1.12 -7.75
C VAL A 58 7.33 1.78 -9.01
N GLN A 59 6.07 1.48 -9.36
CA GLN A 59 5.45 2.04 -10.56
C GLN A 59 5.24 3.57 -10.41
N MET A 60 4.68 4.01 -9.29
CA MET A 60 4.49 5.43 -8.99
C MET A 60 5.81 6.19 -8.96
N SER A 61 6.89 5.58 -8.45
CA SER A 61 8.22 6.17 -8.48
C SER A 61 8.75 6.35 -9.91
N GLY A 62 8.45 5.42 -10.83
CA GLY A 62 8.80 5.55 -12.23
C GLY A 62 8.09 6.74 -12.88
N GLU A 63 6.77 6.81 -12.70
CA GLU A 63 5.91 7.87 -13.25
C GLU A 63 6.26 9.26 -12.68
N LEU A 64 6.52 9.37 -11.36
CA LEU A 64 6.95 10.63 -10.74
C LEU A 64 8.32 11.10 -11.23
N ARG A 65 9.25 10.17 -11.44
CA ARG A 65 10.60 10.50 -11.91
C ARG A 65 10.59 11.08 -13.32
N GLU A 66 9.62 10.65 -14.14
CA GLU A 66 9.50 10.98 -15.56
C GLU A 66 8.52 12.12 -15.84
N MET A 67 8.07 12.82 -14.80
CA MET A 67 7.22 13.99 -14.91
C MET A 67 7.67 15.02 -15.96
N VAL A 68 6.75 15.44 -16.83
CA VAL A 68 7.00 16.43 -17.90
C VAL A 68 5.95 17.55 -17.84
N ALA A 69 6.16 18.62 -18.60
CA ALA A 69 5.14 19.68 -18.73
C ALA A 69 3.93 19.15 -19.50
N ALA A 70 2.73 19.56 -19.13
CA ALA A 70 1.51 19.12 -19.80
C ALA A 70 1.45 19.58 -21.27
N ASP A 71 0.70 18.87 -22.10
CA ASP A 71 0.54 19.22 -23.53
C ASP A 71 -0.16 20.56 -23.75
N ASN A 72 -0.91 21.04 -22.74
CA ASN A 72 -1.52 22.37 -22.73
C ASN A 72 -0.58 23.46 -22.15
N GLY A 73 0.68 23.14 -21.86
CA GLY A 73 1.68 24.06 -21.31
C GLY A 73 1.66 24.22 -19.79
N ALA A 74 0.87 23.44 -19.05
CA ALA A 74 0.86 23.50 -17.59
C ALA A 74 2.17 22.98 -16.98
N TYR A 75 2.51 23.49 -15.79
CA TYR A 75 3.67 23.05 -15.02
C TYR A 75 3.54 21.56 -14.63
N PRO A 76 4.64 20.77 -14.61
CA PRO A 76 4.58 19.33 -14.36
C PRO A 76 3.82 18.90 -13.10
N ILE A 77 3.88 19.70 -12.02
CA ILE A 77 3.09 19.46 -10.80
C ILE A 77 1.84 20.37 -10.82
N GLU A 78 0.66 19.76 -10.89
CA GLU A 78 -0.62 20.46 -10.76
C GLU A 78 -0.99 20.66 -9.29
N LEU A 79 -0.87 19.62 -8.47
CA LEU A 79 -1.20 19.63 -7.04
C LEU A 79 -0.15 18.85 -6.24
N ALA A 80 0.27 19.43 -5.12
CA ALA A 80 1.13 18.80 -4.13
C ALA A 80 0.46 18.89 -2.76
N GLY A 81 -0.10 17.79 -2.29
CA GLY A 81 -0.79 17.69 -1.00
C GLY A 81 -0.41 16.40 -0.26
N ASP A 82 -0.81 16.32 1.00
CA ASP A 82 -0.34 15.26 1.90
C ASP A 82 -0.89 13.87 1.52
N GLN A 83 -2.14 13.81 1.03
CA GLN A 83 -2.84 12.57 0.67
C GLN A 83 -3.10 12.46 -0.83
N GLU A 84 -2.72 13.47 -1.59
CA GLU A 84 -3.01 13.59 -3.01
C GLU A 84 -1.90 14.34 -3.74
N ILE A 85 -1.49 13.80 -4.88
CA ILE A 85 -0.58 14.44 -5.82
C ILE A 85 -1.15 14.34 -7.22
N ILE A 86 -1.06 15.45 -7.97
CA ILE A 86 -1.48 15.52 -9.36
C ILE A 86 -0.32 16.07 -10.17
N PHE A 87 0.05 15.35 -11.21
CA PHE A 87 1.16 15.69 -12.07
C PHE A 87 0.92 15.26 -13.51
N TYR A 88 1.83 15.65 -14.38
CA TYR A 88 1.81 15.31 -15.79
C TYR A 88 3.01 14.43 -16.14
N SER A 89 2.76 13.34 -16.86
CA SER A 89 3.78 12.39 -17.31
C SER A 89 3.25 11.61 -18.50
N ASP A 90 4.12 11.28 -19.45
CA ASP A 90 3.84 10.28 -20.47
C ASP A 90 3.96 8.90 -19.81
N VAL A 91 2.83 8.23 -19.55
CA VAL A 91 2.80 6.96 -18.79
C VAL A 91 2.86 5.72 -19.67
N ASP A 92 2.56 5.84 -20.96
CA ASP A 92 2.52 4.73 -21.91
C ASP A 92 3.50 4.89 -23.10
N ASN A 93 4.31 5.95 -23.08
CA ASN A 93 5.28 6.33 -24.12
C ASN A 93 4.64 6.56 -25.49
N ASP A 94 3.41 7.08 -25.52
CA ASP A 94 2.65 7.35 -26.75
C ASP A 94 2.82 8.79 -27.29
N SER A 95 3.71 9.58 -26.69
CA SER A 95 3.97 11.01 -26.97
C SER A 95 2.89 12.00 -26.52
N ASN A 96 1.78 11.52 -25.94
CA ASN A 96 0.86 12.40 -25.22
C ASN A 96 1.28 12.46 -23.74
N THR A 97 1.09 13.61 -23.13
CA THR A 97 1.32 13.76 -21.70
C THR A 97 0.02 13.56 -20.95
N GLU A 98 -0.11 12.46 -20.20
CA GLU A 98 -1.27 12.24 -19.34
C GLU A 98 -1.23 13.08 -18.06
N ARG A 99 -2.42 13.43 -17.57
CA ARG A 99 -2.62 13.91 -16.20
C ARG A 99 -2.79 12.71 -15.27
N VAL A 100 -1.85 12.53 -14.37
CA VAL A 100 -1.78 11.44 -13.40
C VAL A 100 -2.11 11.97 -12.01
N ARG A 101 -3.03 11.29 -11.33
CA ARG A 101 -3.48 11.61 -9.98
C ARG A 101 -3.29 10.41 -9.08
N TYR A 102 -2.50 10.55 -8.03
CA TYR A 102 -2.45 9.56 -6.96
C TYR A 102 -3.10 10.14 -5.72
N PHE A 103 -3.98 9.36 -5.09
CA PHE A 103 -4.70 9.80 -3.90
C PHE A 103 -5.06 8.64 -2.99
N LEU A 104 -5.03 8.90 -1.70
CA LEU A 104 -5.55 7.98 -0.70
C LEU A 104 -7.05 8.24 -0.50
N ASP A 105 -7.87 7.22 -0.77
CA ASP A 105 -9.30 7.25 -0.49
C ASP A 105 -9.63 6.13 0.51
N ASN A 106 -9.95 6.54 1.74
CA ASN A 106 -10.04 5.66 2.89
C ASN A 106 -8.73 4.85 3.05
N THR A 107 -8.79 3.54 2.82
CA THR A 107 -7.65 2.63 2.92
C THR A 107 -7.06 2.24 1.56
N ASN A 108 -7.53 2.86 0.48
CA ASN A 108 -7.16 2.47 -0.88
C ASN A 108 -6.33 3.59 -1.51
N LEU A 109 -5.07 3.28 -1.83
CA LEU A 109 -4.26 4.12 -2.69
C LEU A 109 -4.71 3.91 -4.13
N LYS A 110 -5.26 4.97 -4.73
CA LYS A 110 -5.81 4.97 -6.07
C LYS A 110 -4.95 5.78 -7.03
N ARG A 111 -4.99 5.38 -8.29
CA ARG A 111 -4.35 6.06 -9.42
C ARG A 111 -5.41 6.41 -10.45
N GLY A 112 -5.56 7.69 -10.74
CA GLY A 112 -6.35 8.25 -11.82
C GLY A 112 -5.46 8.66 -12.99
N ILE A 113 -5.86 8.31 -14.21
CA ILE A 113 -5.22 8.77 -15.44
C ILE A 113 -6.26 9.49 -16.29
N THR A 114 -5.91 10.68 -16.78
CA THR A 114 -6.72 11.41 -17.76
C THR A 114 -5.88 11.73 -18.98
N LYS A 115 -6.29 11.22 -20.14
CA LYS A 115 -5.66 11.57 -21.42
C LYS A 115 -6.07 12.99 -21.86
N PRO A 116 -5.17 13.76 -22.49
CA PRO A 116 -5.52 15.04 -23.08
C PRO A 116 -6.48 14.84 -24.26
N SER A 117 -7.41 15.77 -24.45
CA SER A 117 -8.38 15.72 -25.55
C SER A 117 -8.91 17.11 -25.92
N GLY A 118 -9.44 17.24 -27.14
CA GLY A 118 -10.02 18.48 -27.65
C GLY A 118 -9.03 19.38 -28.41
N ASP A 119 -9.54 20.50 -28.92
CA ASP A 119 -8.77 21.56 -29.56
C ASP A 119 -9.32 22.92 -29.10
N PRO A 120 -8.65 23.65 -28.18
CA PRO A 120 -7.34 23.36 -27.60
C PRO A 120 -7.35 22.13 -26.67
N LEU A 121 -6.19 21.51 -26.46
CA LEU A 121 -6.04 20.33 -25.59
C LEU A 121 -6.41 20.62 -24.14
N THR A 122 -7.25 19.76 -23.56
CA THR A 122 -7.72 19.84 -22.18
C THR A 122 -7.76 18.46 -21.50
N TYR A 123 -7.69 18.46 -20.17
CA TYR A 123 -7.79 17.26 -19.34
C TYR A 123 -9.14 17.21 -18.63
N ASN A 124 -10.12 16.54 -19.24
CA ASN A 124 -11.46 16.42 -18.68
C ASN A 124 -11.48 15.35 -17.57
N THR A 125 -11.62 15.76 -16.31
CA THR A 125 -11.65 14.85 -15.15
C THR A 125 -12.82 13.87 -15.16
N ASN A 126 -13.87 14.11 -15.95
CA ASN A 126 -14.95 13.13 -16.12
C ASN A 126 -14.50 11.89 -16.91
N ASN A 127 -13.40 11.98 -17.66
CA ASN A 127 -12.79 10.89 -18.39
C ASN A 127 -11.65 10.21 -17.59
N GLU A 128 -11.50 10.55 -16.31
CA GLU A 128 -10.46 9.98 -15.45
C GLU A 128 -10.72 8.48 -15.25
N ILE A 129 -9.74 7.65 -15.63
CA ILE A 129 -9.76 6.21 -15.37
C ILE A 129 -9.08 5.97 -14.03
N ILE A 130 -9.88 5.59 -13.03
CA ILE A 130 -9.40 5.33 -11.67
C ILE A 130 -9.17 3.83 -11.47
N THR A 131 -7.99 3.48 -10.96
CA THR A 131 -7.59 2.13 -10.62
C THR A 131 -7.14 2.07 -9.17
N ILE A 132 -7.42 0.94 -8.50
CA ILE A 132 -6.90 0.67 -7.16
C ILE A 132 -5.49 0.12 -7.32
N PHE A 133 -4.52 0.80 -6.72
CA PHE A 133 -3.10 0.45 -6.82
C PHE A 133 -2.62 -0.37 -5.63
N SER A 134 -3.10 -0.02 -4.44
CA SER A 134 -2.87 -0.78 -3.22
C SER A 134 -4.04 -0.62 -2.28
N GLU A 135 -4.42 -1.71 -1.64
CA GLU A 135 -5.39 -1.72 -0.54
C GLU A 135 -4.67 -1.71 0.81
N TYR A 136 -5.44 -1.54 1.89
CA TYR A 136 -4.98 -1.62 3.29
C TYR A 136 -3.91 -0.58 3.67
N ILE A 137 -3.98 0.61 3.07
CA ILE A 137 -3.11 1.74 3.40
C ILE A 137 -3.75 2.54 4.56
N GLN A 138 -3.13 2.49 5.73
CA GLN A 138 -3.59 3.04 7.01
C GLN A 138 -2.75 4.25 7.42
N ASN A 139 -2.60 5.22 6.51
CA ASN A 139 -1.87 6.45 6.82
C ASN A 139 -2.68 7.42 7.72
N ASP A 140 -4.02 7.30 7.73
CA ASP A 140 -4.92 8.24 8.41
C ASP A 140 -4.57 9.69 8.08
N ASN A 141 -4.12 10.46 9.08
CA ASN A 141 -3.71 11.85 8.94
C ASN A 141 -2.21 12.02 8.61
N SER A 142 -1.44 10.93 8.60
CA SER A 142 -0.01 10.97 8.26
C SER A 142 0.16 11.19 6.76
N PRO A 143 1.00 12.15 6.31
CA PRO A 143 1.20 12.41 4.90
C PRO A 143 1.70 11.17 4.15
N VAL A 144 1.00 10.81 3.07
CA VAL A 144 1.47 9.83 2.08
C VAL A 144 2.59 10.43 1.25
N PHE A 145 2.46 11.71 0.90
CA PHE A 145 3.42 12.44 0.08
C PHE A 145 4.08 13.54 0.91
N LEU A 146 5.42 13.54 0.90
CA LEU A 146 6.26 14.55 1.53
C LEU A 146 7.18 15.15 0.47
N TYR A 147 7.34 16.47 0.51
CA TYR A 147 8.00 17.22 -0.54
C TYR A 147 9.22 17.94 0.01
N TYR A 148 10.31 17.94 -0.76
CA TYR A 148 11.60 18.44 -0.34
C TYR A 148 12.20 19.33 -1.41
N ASN A 149 12.90 20.37 -0.96
CA ASN A 149 13.63 21.30 -1.83
C ASN A 149 15.03 20.78 -2.20
N ALA A 150 15.75 21.55 -3.02
CA ALA A 150 17.10 21.22 -3.48
C ALA A 150 18.15 21.12 -2.37
N ASN A 151 17.91 21.74 -1.21
CA ASN A 151 18.87 21.85 -0.11
C ASN A 151 18.79 20.66 0.86
N TYR A 152 17.79 19.79 0.73
CA TYR A 152 17.75 18.53 1.47
C TYR A 152 18.90 17.60 1.02
N PRO A 153 19.61 16.90 1.92
CA PRO A 153 19.34 16.74 3.35
C PRO A 153 20.04 17.75 4.28
N GLN A 154 20.75 18.75 3.75
CA GLN A 154 21.50 19.72 4.55
C GLN A 154 20.58 20.72 5.27
N ASP A 155 19.51 21.17 4.61
CA ASP A 155 18.47 22.00 5.21
C ASP A 155 17.39 21.12 5.86
N THR A 156 17.42 21.02 7.18
CA THR A 156 16.44 20.28 7.99
C THR A 156 15.36 21.19 8.60
N VAL A 157 15.46 22.51 8.42
CA VAL A 157 14.51 23.49 8.97
C VAL A 157 13.43 23.82 7.94
N GLY A 158 13.83 23.98 6.67
CA GLY A 158 12.92 24.25 5.55
C GLY A 158 12.34 23.00 4.89
N ASN A 159 12.64 21.81 5.41
CA ASN A 159 12.19 20.53 4.86
C ASN A 159 11.61 19.61 5.96
N PRO A 160 10.59 18.79 5.64
CA PRO A 160 9.80 18.81 4.41
C PRO A 160 9.07 20.15 4.23
N LEU A 161 8.76 20.50 2.98
CA LEU A 161 8.02 21.71 2.65
C LEU A 161 6.65 21.68 3.34
N SER A 162 6.30 22.79 3.99
CA SER A 162 5.01 22.94 4.66
C SER A 162 3.92 23.39 3.69
N TYR A 163 2.67 23.03 4.00
CA TYR A 163 1.50 23.46 3.25
C TYR A 163 1.22 24.97 3.47
N PRO A 164 0.83 25.73 2.43
CA PRO A 164 0.67 25.33 1.03
C PRO A 164 2.02 25.15 0.32
N ILE A 165 2.16 24.03 -0.38
CA ILE A 165 3.44 23.61 -0.95
C ILE A 165 3.77 24.44 -2.20
N ASN A 166 4.93 25.08 -2.20
CA ASN A 166 5.45 25.71 -3.41
C ASN A 166 5.96 24.66 -4.39
N LYS A 167 5.13 24.32 -5.38
CA LYS A 167 5.38 23.30 -6.40
C LYS A 167 6.69 23.51 -7.18
N THR A 168 7.12 24.75 -7.39
CA THR A 168 8.35 25.02 -8.15
C THR A 168 9.63 24.80 -7.33
N ALA A 169 9.52 24.74 -6.00
CA ALA A 169 10.62 24.45 -5.10
C ALA A 169 10.84 22.94 -4.90
N VAL A 170 9.90 22.09 -5.31
CA VAL A 170 9.97 20.64 -5.16
C VAL A 170 11.10 20.07 -6.03
N ARG A 171 11.96 19.25 -5.43
CA ARG A 171 13.05 18.53 -6.10
C ARG A 171 13.07 17.04 -5.75
N LEU A 172 12.62 16.70 -4.56
CA LEU A 172 12.48 15.33 -4.10
C LEU A 172 11.10 15.11 -3.51
N ILE A 173 10.50 13.97 -3.84
CA ILE A 173 9.22 13.52 -3.29
C ILE A 173 9.48 12.22 -2.54
N LYS A 174 9.17 12.21 -1.24
CA LYS A 174 9.15 10.98 -0.44
C LYS A 174 7.71 10.49 -0.35
N ILE A 175 7.51 9.23 -0.67
CA ILE A 175 6.25 8.53 -0.50
C ILE A 175 6.38 7.64 0.72
N SER A 176 5.42 7.70 1.64
CA SER A 176 5.35 6.81 2.80
C SER A 176 3.96 6.20 2.89
N VAL A 177 3.87 4.87 2.80
CA VAL A 177 2.63 4.13 2.94
C VAL A 177 2.72 3.17 4.12
N LEU A 178 1.69 3.17 4.95
CA LEU A 178 1.54 2.32 6.12
C LEU A 178 0.58 1.19 5.78
N THR A 179 1.07 -0.03 5.55
CA THR A 179 0.23 -1.16 5.13
C THR A 179 -0.17 -2.02 6.33
N ASN A 180 -1.47 -2.15 6.59
CA ASN A 180 -2.01 -3.03 7.63
C ASN A 180 -3.42 -3.54 7.28
N VAL A 181 -3.55 -4.87 7.16
CA VAL A 181 -4.81 -5.55 6.81
C VAL A 181 -5.81 -5.55 7.95
N ASP A 182 -5.35 -5.59 9.20
CA ASP A 182 -6.21 -5.52 10.37
C ASP A 182 -5.56 -4.67 11.47
N PRO A 183 -5.93 -3.39 11.59
CA PRO A 183 -5.45 -2.51 12.65
C PRO A 183 -5.81 -2.99 14.07
N SER A 184 -6.79 -3.89 14.22
CA SER A 184 -7.24 -4.40 15.51
C SER A 184 -6.51 -5.67 15.96
N HIS A 185 -5.70 -6.29 15.08
CA HIS A 185 -4.89 -7.47 15.38
C HIS A 185 -3.41 -7.20 15.10
N LEU A 186 -2.56 -7.55 16.08
CA LEU A 186 -1.10 -7.64 15.86
C LEU A 186 -0.80 -8.68 14.77
N PRO A 187 0.27 -8.51 13.95
CA PRO A 187 1.47 -7.68 14.15
C PRO A 187 1.44 -6.25 13.58
N ASP A 188 2.50 -5.49 13.87
CA ASP A 188 2.73 -4.09 13.50
C ASP A 188 2.49 -3.76 12.02
N THR A 189 1.84 -2.60 11.83
CA THR A 189 1.78 -1.84 10.60
C THR A 189 3.13 -1.81 9.88
N ARG A 190 3.14 -2.15 8.58
CA ARG A 190 4.36 -2.13 7.78
C ARG A 190 4.51 -0.79 7.09
N GLU A 191 5.48 -0.02 7.54
CA GLU A 191 5.90 1.19 6.84
C GLU A 191 6.76 0.84 5.62
N LEU A 192 6.31 1.30 4.45
CA LEU A 192 7.05 1.25 3.20
C LEU A 192 7.25 2.67 2.71
N HIS A 193 8.49 3.04 2.43
CA HIS A 193 8.79 4.37 1.90
C HIS A 193 9.77 4.31 0.75
N THR A 194 9.68 5.30 -0.13
CA THR A 194 10.63 5.54 -1.22
C THR A 194 10.82 7.04 -1.39
N ALA A 195 12.01 7.45 -1.82
CA ALA A 195 12.33 8.84 -2.12
C ALA A 195 12.73 8.95 -3.59
N ILE A 196 12.12 9.91 -4.30
CA ILE A 196 12.26 10.08 -5.73
C ILE A 196 12.84 11.46 -6.01
N GLU A 197 13.98 11.49 -6.70
CA GLU A 197 14.49 12.70 -7.34
C GLU A 197 13.83 12.89 -8.70
N LEU A 198 13.34 14.10 -8.95
CA LEU A 198 12.60 14.43 -10.18
C LEU A 198 13.60 14.75 -11.31
N ARG A 199 13.68 13.90 -12.33
CA ARG A 199 14.70 13.99 -13.38
C ARG A 199 14.63 15.30 -14.16
N ASN A 200 13.43 15.70 -14.54
CA ASN A 200 13.21 16.87 -15.39
C ASN A 200 13.16 18.20 -14.62
N LEU A 201 13.18 18.16 -13.28
CA LEU A 201 13.21 19.35 -12.43
C LEU A 201 14.58 19.59 -11.79
N LYS A 202 15.61 18.83 -12.20
CA LYS A 202 16.99 19.06 -11.78
C LYS A 202 17.57 20.21 -12.60
N GLU A 203 17.88 21.32 -11.94
CA GLU A 203 18.65 22.38 -12.58
C GLU A 203 20.10 21.91 -12.68
N ASN A 204 20.58 21.71 -13.90
CA ASN A 204 22.00 21.59 -14.19
C ASN A 204 22.59 23.00 -14.06
N PHE A 205 23.11 23.35 -12.89
CA PHE A 205 23.97 24.52 -12.73
C PHE A 205 25.41 24.18 -13.07
#